data_AF-A0A540WIM6-F1
#
_entry.id   AF-A0A540WIM6-F1
#
_cell.length_a   1.000
_cell.length_b   1.000
_cell.length_c   1.000
_cell.angle_alpha   90.00
_cell.angle_beta   90.00
_cell.angle_gamma   90.00
#
_symmetry.space_group_name_H-M   'P 1'
#
loop_
_entity.id
_entity.type
_entity.pdbx_description
1 polymer ?
#
loop_
_entity_poly.entity_id
_entity_poly.type
_entity_poly.pdbx_seq_one_letter_code
_entity_poly.pdbx_strand_id
1 'polypeptide(L)'
;MRLSAEDARVEQRVGDLLAEQALVVPGPARVEPAWTRERLRPVVRRAVDRGILALEDVRLYVSLAESLGADFEEQRPHAWMRTWLDDAGVSDPVARLRRVVNERRRREDVVLQNRRKEEAFRLLHAPPGTDT
;
A
#
# COMPACT_ATOMS: atom_id res chain seq x y z
N MET A 1 4.46 -0.09 34.12
CA MET A 1 3.41 -0.59 33.21
C MET A 1 4.09 -1.48 32.18
N ARG A 2 3.83 -2.79 32.14
CA ARG A 2 4.40 -3.68 31.10
C ARG A 2 3.58 -3.51 29.82
N LEU A 3 4.23 -3.26 28.69
CA LEU A 3 3.58 -3.29 27.38
C LEU A 3 3.04 -4.70 27.13
N SER A 4 1.89 -4.80 26.45
CA SER A 4 1.41 -6.09 25.99
C SER A 4 2.41 -6.70 25.00
N ALA A 5 2.42 -8.03 24.85
CA ALA A 5 3.29 -8.69 23.88
C ALA A 5 3.03 -8.20 22.43
N GLU A 6 1.79 -7.81 22.13
CA GLU A 6 1.43 -7.20 20.85
C GLU A 6 2.00 -5.80 20.69
N ASP A 7 1.89 -4.94 21.70
CA ASP A 7 2.47 -3.60 21.65
C ASP A 7 3.99 -3.67 21.46
N ALA A 8 4.67 -4.58 22.16
CA ALA A 8 6.10 -4.79 21.99
C ALA A 8 6.46 -5.19 20.55
N ARG A 9 5.64 -6.05 19.91
CA ARG A 9 5.83 -6.43 18.50
C ARG A 9 5.60 -5.25 17.57
N VAL A 10 4.57 -4.45 17.80
CA VAL A 10 4.30 -3.23 17.01
C VAL A 10 5.49 -2.29 17.10
N GLU A 11 5.98 -2.01 18.31
CA GLU A 11 7.13 -1.12 18.52
C GLU A 11 8.40 -1.66 17.86
N GLN A 12 8.62 -2.98 17.93
CA GLN A 12 9.72 -3.64 17.23
C GLN A 12 9.62 -3.42 15.72
N ARG A 13 8.46 -3.69 15.10
CA ARG A 13 8.27 -3.53 13.65
C ARG A 13 8.36 -2.08 13.18
N VAL A 14 7.85 -1.13 13.97
CA VAL A 14 8.04 0.30 13.71
C VAL A 14 9.53 0.66 13.74
N GLY A 15 10.28 0.14 14.73
CA GLY A 15 11.73 0.32 14.81
C GLY A 15 12.47 -0.24 13.60
N ASP A 16 12.19 -1.50 13.23
CA ASP A 16 12.80 -2.19 12.09
C ASP A 16 12.61 -1.38 10.79
N LEU A 17 11.38 -0.93 10.51
CA LEU A 17 11.05 -0.19 9.28
C LEU A 17 11.67 1.22 9.23
N LEU A 18 11.73 1.93 10.36
CA LEU A 18 12.39 3.24 10.41
C LEU A 18 13.91 3.11 10.26
N ALA A 19 14.50 2.04 10.79
CA ALA A 19 15.92 1.75 10.59
C ALA A 19 16.22 1.46 9.12
N GLU A 20 15.37 0.67 8.43
CA GLU A 20 15.48 0.42 6.99
C GLU A 20 15.41 1.72 6.17
N GLN A 21 14.50 2.62 6.52
CA GLN A 21 14.39 3.93 5.86
C GLN A 21 15.66 4.78 6.04
N ALA A 22 16.27 4.76 7.22
CA ALA A 22 17.49 5.52 7.49
C ALA A 22 18.73 5.02 6.71
N LEU A 23 18.72 3.75 6.28
CA LEU A 23 19.78 3.17 5.44
C LEU A 23 19.69 3.61 3.98
N VAL A 24 18.53 4.12 3.54
CA VAL A 24 18.37 4.70 2.20
C VAL A 24 18.99 6.09 2.18
N VAL A 25 20.17 6.22 1.58
CA VAL A 25 20.90 7.50 1.46
C VAL A 25 19.99 8.52 0.76
N PRO A 26 19.65 9.66 1.41
CA PRO A 26 18.89 10.70 0.75
C PRO A 26 19.75 11.31 -0.36
N GLY A 27 19.21 11.37 -1.59
CA GLY A 27 19.76 12.25 -2.62
C GLY A 27 19.69 13.73 -2.20
N PRO A 28 20.26 14.67 -2.96
CA PRO A 28 20.44 16.07 -2.55
C PRO A 28 19.14 16.88 -2.34
N ALA A 29 17.97 16.30 -2.58
CA ALA A 29 16.69 16.90 -2.20
C ALA A 29 16.30 16.45 -0.80
N ARG A 30 16.04 17.40 0.12
CA ARG A 30 15.36 17.14 1.40
C ARG A 30 13.98 16.53 1.10
N VAL A 31 13.91 15.21 1.03
CA VAL A 31 12.66 14.47 1.10
C VAL A 31 12.41 14.29 2.59
N GLU A 32 11.33 14.88 3.12
CA GLU A 32 10.91 14.54 4.49
C GLU A 32 10.78 13.02 4.61
N PRO A 33 11.13 12.42 5.76
CA PRO A 33 10.97 10.98 5.93
C PRO A 33 9.53 10.61 5.64
N ALA A 34 9.32 9.69 4.68
CA ALA A 34 7.99 9.28 4.23
C ALA A 34 7.08 8.84 5.39
N TRP A 35 7.69 8.35 6.48
CA TRP A 35 7.02 8.01 7.72
C TRP A 35 7.72 8.63 8.91
N THR A 36 6.93 9.20 9.81
CA THR A 36 7.34 9.40 11.20
C THR A 36 6.88 8.20 12.03
N ARG A 37 7.50 7.96 13.19
CA ARG A 37 7.07 6.95 14.15
C ARG A 37 5.58 7.07 14.49
N GLU A 38 5.10 8.29 14.71
CA GLU A 38 3.70 8.59 15.03
C GLU A 38 2.74 8.20 13.91
N ARG A 39 3.13 8.42 12.65
CA ARG A 39 2.31 8.06 11.47
C ARG A 39 2.39 6.57 11.13
N LEU A 40 3.54 5.94 11.34
CA LEU A 40 3.76 4.53 11.01
C LEU A 40 3.13 3.57 12.02
N ARG A 41 3.19 3.92 13.32
CA ARG A 41 2.68 3.09 14.40
C ARG A 41 1.23 2.61 14.21
N PRO A 42 0.24 3.47 13.90
CA PRO A 42 -1.14 3.01 13.69
C PRO A 42 -1.27 2.10 12.45
N VAL A 43 -0.45 2.32 11.41
CA VAL A 43 -0.44 1.46 10.21
C VAL A 43 0.09 0.06 10.57
N VAL A 44 1.23 -0.01 11.25
CA VAL A 44 1.82 -1.28 11.70
C VAL A 44 0.90 -2.00 12.68
N ARG A 45 0.27 -1.27 13.61
CA ARG A 45 -0.70 -1.83 14.55
C ARG A 45 -1.82 -2.57 13.83
N ARG A 46 -2.42 -1.97 12.80
CA ARG A 46 -3.47 -2.63 11.99
C ARG A 46 -3.00 -3.88 11.24
N ALA A 47 -1.74 -3.94 10.83
CA ALA A 47 -1.17 -5.16 10.24
C ALA A 47 -1.02 -6.26 11.30
N VAL A 48 -0.44 -5.92 12.46
CA VAL A 48 -0.22 -6.85 13.58
C VAL A 48 -1.53 -7.37 14.15
N ASP A 49 -2.54 -6.51 14.33
CA ASP A 49 -3.88 -6.90 14.82
C ASP A 49 -4.57 -7.90 13.88
N ARG A 50 -4.19 -7.94 12.60
CA ARG A 50 -4.67 -8.92 11.62
C ARG A 50 -3.84 -10.19 11.56
N GLY A 51 -2.81 -10.32 12.39
CA GLY A 51 -1.90 -11.46 12.40
C GLY A 51 -0.80 -11.38 11.35
N ILE A 52 -0.57 -10.22 10.73
CA ILE A 52 0.56 -10.01 9.81
C ILE A 52 1.79 -9.65 10.65
N LEU A 53 2.67 -10.63 10.87
CA LEU A 53 3.75 -10.51 11.87
C LEU A 53 5.16 -10.46 11.28
N ALA A 54 5.39 -11.06 10.12
CA ALA A 54 6.70 -11.06 9.47
C ALA A 54 7.03 -9.66 8.95
N LEU A 55 8.29 -9.23 9.10
CA LEU A 55 8.72 -7.88 8.73
C LEU A 55 8.45 -7.60 7.24
N GLU A 56 8.68 -8.58 6.37
CA GLU A 56 8.44 -8.47 4.93
C GLU A 56 6.96 -8.24 4.57
N ASP A 57 6.04 -8.91 5.26
CA ASP A 57 4.61 -8.74 5.02
C ASP A 57 4.08 -7.44 5.64
N VAL A 58 4.61 -7.04 6.81
CA VAL A 58 4.31 -5.72 7.39
C VAL A 58 4.81 -4.62 6.45
N ARG A 59 6.01 -4.77 5.87
CA ARG A 59 6.53 -3.83 4.85
C ARG A 59 5.58 -3.75 3.66
N LEU A 60 5.10 -4.89 3.16
CA LEU A 60 4.16 -4.92 2.05
C LEU A 60 2.85 -4.19 2.36
N TYR A 61 2.31 -4.37 3.57
CA TYR A 61 1.12 -3.64 4.03
C TYR A 61 1.39 -2.14 4.16
N VAL A 62 2.55 -1.74 4.72
CA VAL A 62 2.95 -0.33 4.83
C VAL A 62 3.11 0.32 3.47
N SER A 63 3.66 -0.37 2.47
CA SER A 63 3.75 0.15 1.09
C SER A 63 2.38 0.39 0.43
N LEU A 64 1.33 -0.36 0.82
CA LEU A 64 -0.04 -0.01 0.43
C LEU A 64 -0.44 1.34 1.04
N ALA A 65 -0.18 1.54 2.33
CA ALA A 65 -0.47 2.80 3.01
C ALA A 65 0.36 3.98 2.48
N GLU A 66 1.59 3.76 2.04
CA GLU A 66 2.43 4.81 1.41
C GLU A 66 1.83 5.32 0.12
N SER A 67 1.33 4.40 -0.71
CA SER A 67 0.86 4.72 -2.06
C SER A 67 -0.60 5.14 -2.12
N LEU A 68 -1.41 4.78 -1.13
CA LEU A 68 -2.85 5.03 -1.10
C LEU A 68 -3.29 5.96 0.06
N GLY A 69 -2.37 6.29 0.98
CA GLY A 69 -2.65 7.03 2.19
C GLY A 69 -2.73 6.15 3.43
N ALA A 70 -2.39 6.72 4.59
CA ALA A 70 -2.31 5.99 5.87
C ALA A 70 -3.66 5.42 6.33
N ASP A 71 -4.76 5.90 5.78
CA ASP A 71 -6.16 5.55 6.05
C ASP A 71 -6.83 4.88 4.85
N PHE A 72 -6.07 4.33 3.90
CA PHE A 72 -6.60 3.80 2.64
C PHE A 72 -7.77 2.82 2.82
N GLU A 73 -7.80 2.05 3.90
CA GLU A 73 -8.90 1.11 4.18
C GLU A 73 -10.26 1.78 4.40
N GLU A 74 -10.28 3.06 4.77
CA GLU A 74 -11.48 3.86 5.02
C GLU A 74 -11.90 4.66 3.78
N GLN A 75 -10.97 4.86 2.84
CA GLN A 75 -11.23 5.60 1.63
C GLN A 75 -12.13 4.80 0.68
N ARG A 76 -13.21 5.42 0.20
CA ARG A 76 -14.22 4.78 -0.67
C ARG A 76 -13.64 4.00 -1.86
N PRO A 77 -12.63 4.48 -2.60
CA PRO A 77 -12.05 3.74 -3.73
C PRO A 77 -11.32 2.44 -3.32
N HIS A 78 -10.93 2.32 -2.06
CA HIS A 78 -10.06 1.27 -1.52
C HIS A 78 -10.73 0.43 -0.43
N ALA A 79 -11.99 0.71 -0.07
CA ALA A 79 -12.76 -0.01 0.95
C ALA A 79 -12.88 -1.53 0.68
N TRP A 80 -12.76 -1.96 -0.58
CA TRP A 80 -12.71 -3.38 -0.94
C TRP A 80 -11.47 -4.10 -0.36
N MET A 81 -10.36 -3.38 -0.16
CA MET A 81 -9.13 -3.95 0.41
C MET A 81 -9.36 -4.37 1.86
N ARG A 82 -10.05 -3.53 2.65
CA ARG A 82 -10.44 -3.86 4.02
C ARG A 82 -11.28 -5.13 4.07
N THR A 83 -12.27 -5.24 3.19
CA THR A 83 -13.14 -6.42 3.11
C THR A 83 -12.34 -7.71 2.89
N TRP A 84 -11.28 -7.64 2.07
CA TRP A 84 -10.45 -8.81 1.76
C TRP A 84 -9.40 -9.09 2.84
N LEU A 85 -8.89 -8.05 3.51
CA LEU A 85 -7.99 -8.20 4.67
C LEU A 85 -8.71 -8.81 5.88
N ASP A 86 -10.01 -8.52 6.01
CA ASP A 86 -10.87 -9.01 7.09
C ASP A 86 -11.64 -10.30 6.70
N ASP A 87 -11.38 -10.87 5.51
CA ASP A 87 -12.06 -12.08 5.00
C ASP A 87 -11.77 -13.31 5.86
N ALA A 88 -12.67 -13.64 6.79
CA ALA A 88 -12.53 -14.79 7.67
C ALA A 88 -12.60 -16.14 6.93
N GLY A 89 -13.05 -16.17 5.67
CA GLY A 89 -13.03 -17.36 4.82
C GLY A 89 -11.62 -17.78 4.38
N VAL A 90 -10.63 -16.89 4.51
CA VAL A 90 -9.21 -17.18 4.28
C VAL A 90 -8.47 -17.11 5.62
N SER A 91 -8.05 -18.26 6.14
CA SER A 91 -7.47 -18.36 7.49
C SER A 91 -6.09 -17.73 7.60
N ASP A 92 -5.28 -17.76 6.53
CA ASP A 92 -3.93 -17.19 6.53
C ASP A 92 -3.97 -15.67 6.27
N PRO A 93 -3.57 -14.82 7.25
CA PRO A 93 -3.55 -13.38 7.06
C PRO A 93 -2.58 -12.90 5.98
N VAL A 94 -1.49 -13.62 5.75
CA VAL A 94 -0.53 -13.29 4.69
C VAL A 94 -1.13 -13.59 3.31
N ALA A 95 -1.85 -14.69 3.17
CA ALA A 95 -2.61 -14.98 1.95
C ALA A 95 -3.65 -13.89 1.63
N ARG A 96 -4.34 -13.35 2.64
CA ARG A 96 -5.28 -12.22 2.46
C ARG A 96 -4.57 -10.97 1.94
N LEU A 97 -3.44 -10.60 2.55
CA LEU A 97 -2.63 -9.47 2.11
C LEU A 97 -2.15 -9.64 0.65
N ARG A 98 -1.61 -10.81 0.31
CA ARG A 98 -1.13 -11.11 -1.05
C ARG A 98 -2.26 -11.05 -2.07
N ARG A 99 -3.45 -11.52 -1.71
CA ARG A 99 -4.65 -11.42 -2.56
C ARG A 99 -4.99 -9.96 -2.86
N VAL A 100 -4.94 -9.06 -1.87
CA VAL A 100 -5.16 -7.62 -2.05
C VAL A 100 -4.13 -7.01 -2.99
N VAL A 101 -2.84 -7.31 -2.77
CA VAL A 101 -1.75 -6.77 -3.60
C VAL A 101 -1.88 -7.22 -5.05
N ASN A 102 -2.19 -8.50 -5.28
CA ASN A 102 -2.36 -9.04 -6.63
C ASN A 102 -3.56 -8.42 -7.35
N GLU A 103 -4.71 -8.28 -6.68
CA GLU A 103 -5.89 -7.64 -7.26
C GLU A 103 -5.67 -6.16 -7.55
N ARG A 104 -4.94 -5.46 -6.67
CA ARG A 104 -4.57 -4.06 -6.91
C ARG A 104 -3.76 -3.93 -8.21
N ARG A 105 -2.68 -4.72 -8.34
CA ARG A 105 -1.84 -4.74 -9.54
C ARG A 105 -2.68 -5.03 -10.79
N ARG A 106 -3.56 -6.03 -10.71
CA ARG A 106 -4.48 -6.36 -11.80
C ARG A 106 -5.37 -5.18 -12.20
N ARG A 107 -5.92 -4.44 -11.24
CA ARG A 107 -6.75 -3.24 -11.52
C ARG A 107 -5.93 -2.13 -12.16
N GLU A 108 -4.72 -1.89 -11.67
CA GLU A 108 -3.79 -0.90 -12.24
C GLU A 108 -3.42 -1.27 -13.70
N ASP A 109 -3.15 -2.54 -13.97
CA ASP A 109 -2.88 -3.06 -15.31
C ASP A 109 -4.07 -2.83 -16.26
N VAL A 110 -5.29 -3.11 -15.80
CA VAL A 110 -6.52 -2.87 -16.58
C VAL A 110 -6.68 -1.39 -16.91
N VAL A 111 -6.46 -0.49 -15.95
CA VAL A 111 -6.53 0.97 -16.18
C VAL A 111 -5.50 1.40 -17.22
N LEU A 112 -4.26 0.92 -17.10
CA LEU A 112 -3.19 1.25 -18.05
C LEU A 112 -3.51 0.74 -19.47
N GLN A 113 -4.04 -0.49 -19.58
CA GLN A 113 -4.47 -1.05 -20.85
C GLN A 113 -5.63 -0.27 -21.48
N ASN A 114 -6.62 0.12 -20.69
CA ASN A 114 -7.76 0.90 -21.16
C ASN A 114 -7.30 2.27 -21.68
N ARG A 115 -6.42 2.96 -20.94
CA ARG A 115 -5.84 4.23 -21.38
C ARG A 115 -5.11 4.10 -22.72
N ARG A 116 -4.30 3.06 -22.90
CA ARG A 116 -3.59 2.80 -24.18
C ARG A 116 -4.57 2.57 -25.33
N LYS A 117 -5.66 1.83 -25.10
CA LYS A 117 -6.69 1.59 -26.11
C LYS A 117 -7.43 2.87 -26.49
N GLU A 118 -7.77 3.71 -25.51
CA GLU A 118 -8.41 5.00 -25.74
C GLU A 118 -7.51 5.97 -26.51
N GLU A 119 -6.22 6.04 -26.17
CA GLU A 119 -5.23 6.84 -26.89
C GLU A 119 -5.06 6.36 -28.34
N ALA A 120 -4.97 5.04 -28.57
CA ALA A 120 -4.91 4.47 -29.92
C ALA A 120 -6.17 4.75 -30.75
N PHE A 121 -7.35 4.59 -30.15
CA PHE A 121 -8.63 4.91 -30.80
C PHE A 121 -8.71 6.38 -31.18
N ARG A 122 -8.28 7.28 -30.28
CA ARG A 122 -8.25 8.73 -30.54
C ARG A 122 -7.33 9.09 -31.70
N LEU A 123 -6.16 8.46 -31.81
CA LEU A 123 -5.23 8.71 -32.92
C LEU A 123 -5.76 8.18 -34.26
N LEU A 124 -6.40 7.01 -34.26
CA LEU A 124 -6.98 6.40 -35.46
C LEU A 124 -8.21 7.16 -35.99
N HIS A 125 -8.91 7.90 -35.13
CA HIS A 125 -10.15 8.60 -35.47
C HIS A 125 -10.05 10.11 -35.23
N ALA A 126 -8.83 10.64 -35.14
CA ALA A 126 -8.61 12.07 -35.19
C ALA A 126 -9.14 12.59 -36.54
N PRO A 127 -10.01 13.63 -36.55
CA PRO A 127 -10.45 14.20 -37.81
C PRO A 127 -9.22 14.67 -38.60
N PRO A 128 -9.20 14.51 -39.94
CA PRO A 128 -8.13 15.05 -40.75
C PRO A 128 -8.02 16.55 -40.45
N GLY A 129 -6.79 17.01 -40.18
CA GLY A 129 -6.53 18.41 -39.89
C GLY A 129 -7.18 19.29 -40.94
N THR A 130 -7.98 20.26 -40.51
CA THR A 130 -8.28 21.43 -41.33
C THR A 130 -6.97 22.21 -41.46
N ASP A 131 -6.18 21.84 -42.47
CA ASP A 131 -5.17 22.73 -43.03
C ASP A 131 -5.93 23.92 -43.64
N THR A 132 -5.89 25.05 -42.95
CA THR A 132 -6.19 26.39 -43.48
C THR A 132 -4.93 27.21 -43.49
#